data_AF-A0A1W9IBK2-F1
#
_entry.id   AF-A0A1W9IBK2-F1
#
_cell.length_a   1.000
_cell.length_b   1.000
_cell.length_c   1.000
_cell.angle_alpha   90.00
_cell.angle_beta   90.00
_cell.angle_gamma   90.00
#
_symmetry.space_group_name_H-M   'P 1'
#
loop_
_entity.id
_entity.type
_entity.pdbx_description
1 polymer ?
#
loop_
_entity_poly.entity_id
_entity_poly.type
_entity_poly.pdbx_seq_one_letter_code
_entity_poly.pdbx_strand_id
1 'polypeptide(L)'
;MSEYRVLPGPEHFLPPAAASMGIQLPNPGEAHINGVIAPEEKAYEEAARQFLMAKVPTIFPGPLVLWAWNEKAAKKATAIRHLYNTLKECVQPGQHAMLIPMPDYRPKYPKINPEVEINPNHPNLTIWHNKIDCCMFVGVHCHQANLSLKIIRGGTSCYTIAMCAQAGHEDAMLSFRDASVEKIMKLAETIKRLKGTVQPRLESAKNGASS
;
A
#
# COMPACT_ATOMS: atom_id res chain seq x y z
N MET A 1 0.77 -15.92 -25.28
CA MET A 1 1.19 -14.70 -24.56
C MET A 1 0.87 -14.93 -23.09
N SER A 2 1.79 -14.62 -22.18
CA SER A 2 1.50 -14.72 -20.74
C SER A 2 0.50 -13.64 -20.33
N GLU A 3 -0.44 -13.96 -19.43
CA GLU A 3 -1.34 -12.98 -18.85
C GLU A 3 -0.56 -11.89 -18.10
N TYR A 4 -1.04 -10.65 -18.19
CA TYR A 4 -0.42 -9.51 -17.53
C TYR A 4 -0.55 -9.61 -16.01
N ARG A 5 0.50 -9.20 -15.28
CA ARG A 5 0.55 -9.20 -13.82
C ARG A 5 1.00 -7.84 -13.32
N VAL A 6 0.35 -7.33 -12.29
CA VAL A 6 0.73 -6.07 -11.63
C VAL A 6 1.77 -6.40 -10.56
N LEU A 7 3.05 -6.24 -10.88
CA LEU A 7 4.16 -6.61 -10.00
C LEU A 7 4.94 -5.38 -9.52
N PRO A 8 5.73 -5.49 -8.42
CA PRO A 8 6.71 -4.48 -8.05
C PRO A 8 7.58 -4.06 -9.22
N GLY A 9 7.73 -2.75 -9.40
CA GLY A 9 8.47 -2.16 -10.50
C GLY A 9 9.97 -1.96 -10.21
N PRO A 10 10.63 -1.02 -10.90
CA PRO A 10 10.04 -0.13 -11.91
C PRO A 10 9.67 -0.90 -13.18
N GLU A 11 8.42 -0.75 -13.65
CA GLU A 11 7.97 -1.41 -14.88
C GLU A 11 8.49 -0.66 -16.12
N HIS A 12 8.12 0.61 -16.26
CA HIS A 12 8.61 1.54 -17.28
C HIS A 12 8.25 2.98 -16.84
N PHE A 13 8.81 4.01 -17.49
CA PHE A 13 8.50 5.42 -17.20
C PHE A 13 6.99 5.73 -17.24
N LEU A 14 6.26 5.10 -18.17
CA LEU A 14 4.81 5.17 -18.30
C LEU A 14 4.23 3.75 -18.40
N PRO A 15 3.94 3.07 -17.27
CA PRO A 15 3.36 1.74 -17.34
C PRO A 15 1.95 1.83 -17.96
N PRO A 16 1.52 0.81 -18.72
CA PRO A 16 0.15 0.75 -19.23
C PRO A 16 -0.83 0.77 -18.06
N ALA A 17 -2.04 1.31 -18.27
CA ALA A 17 -3.08 1.17 -17.25
C ALA A 17 -3.38 -0.31 -17.04
N ALA A 18 -3.41 -0.79 -15.80
CA ALA A 18 -3.65 -2.21 -15.53
C ALA A 18 -4.99 -2.69 -16.15
N ALA A 19 -6.02 -1.83 -16.10
CA ALA A 19 -7.30 -2.10 -16.75
C ALA A 19 -7.18 -2.35 -18.27
N SER A 20 -6.34 -1.58 -19.00
CA SER A 20 -6.12 -1.80 -20.43
C SER A 20 -5.37 -3.08 -20.76
N MET A 21 -4.73 -3.68 -19.75
CA MET A 21 -4.04 -4.97 -19.85
C MET A 21 -4.93 -6.14 -19.40
N GLY A 22 -6.22 -5.90 -19.15
CA GLY A 22 -7.20 -6.92 -18.78
C GLY A 22 -7.36 -7.16 -17.27
N ILE A 23 -6.71 -6.36 -16.41
CA ILE A 23 -6.90 -6.47 -14.96
C ILE A 23 -8.27 -5.95 -14.56
N GLN A 24 -9.01 -6.78 -13.83
CA GLN A 24 -10.36 -6.48 -13.37
C GLN A 24 -10.38 -6.16 -11.87
N LEU A 25 -11.35 -5.37 -11.47
CA LEU A 25 -11.62 -5.09 -10.05
C LEU A 25 -12.35 -6.28 -9.40
N PRO A 26 -12.10 -6.55 -8.10
CA PRO A 26 -12.73 -7.66 -7.39
C PRO A 26 -14.24 -7.46 -7.17
N ASN A 27 -15.01 -8.55 -7.11
CA ASN A 27 -16.41 -8.53 -6.63
C ASN A 27 -16.48 -8.58 -5.10
N PRO A 28 -17.64 -8.30 -4.46
CA PRO A 28 -17.79 -8.43 -3.02
C PRO A 28 -17.36 -9.82 -2.52
N GLY A 29 -16.53 -9.87 -1.47
CA GLY A 29 -15.93 -11.11 -0.95
C GLY A 29 -14.62 -11.52 -1.63
N GLU A 30 -14.22 -10.79 -2.67
CA GLU A 30 -12.96 -10.96 -3.38
C GLU A 30 -12.02 -9.77 -3.13
N ALA A 31 -10.75 -10.01 -3.43
CA ALA A 31 -9.69 -9.04 -3.56
C ALA A 31 -8.90 -9.41 -4.83
N HIS A 32 -7.89 -8.63 -5.18
CA HIS A 32 -6.92 -9.10 -6.18
C HIS A 32 -5.49 -9.10 -5.61
N ILE A 33 -4.68 -10.03 -6.11
CA ILE A 33 -3.26 -10.19 -5.82
C ILE A 33 -2.49 -10.26 -7.15
N ASN A 34 -1.66 -9.27 -7.39
CA ASN A 34 -0.84 -9.04 -8.57
C ASN A 34 -1.63 -9.16 -9.89
N GLY A 35 -2.85 -8.60 -9.92
CA GLY A 35 -3.76 -8.67 -11.06
C GLY A 35 -4.64 -9.92 -11.15
N VAL A 36 -4.57 -10.85 -10.19
CA VAL A 36 -5.42 -12.05 -10.17
C VAL A 36 -6.45 -11.98 -9.06
N ILE A 37 -7.72 -12.22 -9.38
CA ILE A 37 -8.81 -12.27 -8.41
C ILE A 37 -8.57 -13.43 -7.43
N ALA A 38 -8.72 -13.13 -6.15
CA ALA A 38 -8.51 -14.08 -5.07
C ALA A 38 -9.58 -13.90 -3.97
N PRO A 39 -9.90 -14.96 -3.22
CA PRO A 39 -10.70 -14.83 -2.00
C PRO A 39 -10.06 -13.84 -1.02
N GLU A 40 -10.90 -13.05 -0.35
CA GLU A 40 -10.41 -11.98 0.54
C GLU A 40 -9.51 -12.50 1.66
N GLU A 41 -9.76 -13.70 2.21
CA GLU A 41 -8.88 -14.32 3.22
C GLU A 41 -7.43 -14.48 2.73
N LYS A 42 -7.25 -14.93 1.48
CA LYS A 42 -5.91 -15.09 0.91
C LYS A 42 -5.23 -13.73 0.76
N ALA A 43 -5.99 -12.70 0.42
CA ALA A 43 -5.45 -11.35 0.31
C ALA A 43 -5.06 -10.76 1.67
N TYR A 44 -5.79 -11.06 2.75
CA TYR A 44 -5.36 -10.68 4.11
C TYR A 44 -4.04 -11.33 4.50
N GLU A 45 -3.87 -12.64 4.25
CA GLU A 45 -2.63 -13.32 4.53
C GLU A 45 -1.47 -12.77 3.70
N GLU A 46 -1.69 -12.53 2.41
CA GLU A 46 -0.67 -11.96 1.53
C GLU A 46 -0.30 -10.53 1.94
N ALA A 47 -1.28 -9.66 2.22
CA ALA A 47 -1.03 -8.31 2.70
C ALA A 47 -0.22 -8.30 4.00
N ALA A 48 -0.58 -9.17 4.95
CA ALA A 48 0.15 -9.32 6.20
C ALA A 48 1.58 -9.83 5.99
N ARG A 49 1.78 -10.81 5.09
CA ARG A 49 3.11 -11.29 4.71
C ARG A 49 3.95 -10.18 4.09
N GLN A 50 3.41 -9.42 3.14
CA GLN A 50 4.13 -8.32 2.49
C GLN A 50 4.57 -7.25 3.50
N PHE A 51 3.70 -6.90 4.45
CA PHE A 51 4.09 -6.00 5.54
C PHE A 51 5.18 -6.56 6.45
N LEU A 52 5.08 -7.82 6.87
CA LEU A 52 6.06 -8.47 7.74
C LEU A 52 7.39 -8.77 7.03
N MET A 53 7.37 -8.91 5.70
CA MET A 53 8.57 -9.06 4.86
C MET A 53 9.29 -7.72 4.62
N ALA A 54 8.57 -6.61 4.66
CA ALA A 54 9.09 -5.32 4.23
C ALA A 54 10.08 -4.69 5.22
N LYS A 55 11.15 -4.06 4.72
CA LYS A 55 12.10 -3.32 5.56
C LYS A 55 11.46 -2.07 6.17
N VAL A 56 10.66 -1.34 5.39
CA VAL A 56 9.99 -0.10 5.79
C VAL A 56 8.51 -0.17 5.43
N PRO A 57 7.72 -1.01 6.13
CA PRO A 57 6.29 -1.13 5.86
C PRO A 57 5.57 0.15 6.27
N THR A 58 4.87 0.78 5.32
CA THR A 58 4.30 2.11 5.52
C THR A 58 2.81 2.15 5.26
N ILE A 59 2.05 2.82 6.11
CA ILE A 59 0.62 3.08 5.90
C ILE A 59 0.43 4.56 5.54
N PHE A 60 -0.28 4.82 4.45
CA PHE A 60 -0.63 6.15 3.95
C PHE A 60 -2.14 6.42 4.14
N PRO A 61 -2.57 6.94 5.31
CA PRO A 61 -3.94 7.40 5.51
C PRO A 61 -4.20 8.66 4.69
N GLY A 62 -5.29 8.67 3.94
CA GLY A 62 -5.70 9.79 3.10
C GLY A 62 -6.72 10.73 3.73
N PRO A 63 -7.11 11.81 3.01
CA PRO A 63 -8.00 12.86 3.50
C PRO A 63 -9.37 12.37 3.96
N LEU A 64 -9.85 11.23 3.46
CA LEU A 64 -11.17 10.70 3.84
C LEU A 64 -11.23 10.20 5.29
N VAL A 65 -10.06 9.96 5.92
CA VAL A 65 -9.94 9.44 7.28
C VAL A 65 -9.08 10.32 8.20
N LEU A 66 -8.28 11.24 7.65
CA LEU A 66 -7.45 12.14 8.46
C LEU A 66 -8.23 13.22 9.19
N TRP A 67 -9.31 13.69 8.56
CA TRP A 67 -10.15 14.74 9.13
C TRP A 67 -11.33 14.07 9.86
N ALA A 68 -11.55 14.40 11.13
CA ALA A 68 -12.68 13.86 11.91
C ALA A 68 -14.00 14.55 11.53
N TRP A 69 -14.30 14.61 10.22
CA TRP A 69 -15.46 15.32 9.67
C TRP A 69 -16.78 14.58 9.94
N ASN A 70 -16.72 13.30 10.33
CA ASN A 70 -17.85 12.54 10.86
C ASN A 70 -17.39 11.36 11.73
N GLU A 71 -18.34 10.69 12.40
CA GLU A 71 -18.08 9.55 13.27
C GLU A 71 -17.48 8.34 12.52
N LYS A 72 -17.89 8.09 11.27
CA LYS A 72 -17.35 6.99 10.45
C LYS A 72 -15.86 7.20 10.16
N ALA A 73 -15.46 8.43 9.83
CA ALA A 73 -14.07 8.80 9.59
C ALA A 73 -13.24 8.65 10.86
N ALA A 74 -13.77 9.10 12.01
CA ALA A 74 -13.11 8.92 13.31
C ALA A 74 -12.90 7.43 13.66
N LYS A 75 -13.92 6.58 13.49
CA LYS A 75 -13.80 5.13 13.72
C LYS A 75 -12.75 4.48 12.80
N LYS A 76 -12.74 4.85 11.51
CA LYS A 76 -11.71 4.38 10.57
C LYS A 76 -10.31 4.86 10.96
N ALA A 77 -10.15 6.11 11.38
CA ALA A 77 -8.87 6.65 11.83
C ALA A 77 -8.33 5.87 13.04
N THR A 78 -9.19 5.55 14.00
CA THR A 78 -8.86 4.70 15.15
C THR A 78 -8.43 3.30 14.72
N ALA A 79 -9.14 2.68 13.79
CA ALA A 79 -8.78 1.36 13.26
C ALA A 79 -7.42 1.37 12.53
N ILE A 80 -7.15 2.41 11.74
CA ILE A 80 -5.86 2.57 11.05
C ILE A 80 -4.73 2.78 12.06
N ARG A 81 -4.96 3.58 13.11
CA ARG A 81 -3.98 3.76 14.19
C ARG A 81 -3.71 2.44 14.90
N HIS A 82 -4.74 1.64 15.16
CA HIS A 82 -4.61 0.31 15.74
C HIS A 82 -3.77 -0.60 14.82
N LEU A 83 -4.11 -0.68 13.54
CA LEU A 83 -3.34 -1.45 12.55
C LEU A 83 -1.87 -1.04 12.51
N TYR A 84 -1.57 0.26 12.51
CA TYR A 84 -0.19 0.75 12.55
C TYR A 84 0.55 0.33 13.83
N ASN A 85 -0.09 0.48 15.00
CA ASN A 85 0.52 0.08 16.26
C ASN A 85 0.79 -1.43 16.29
N THR A 86 -0.16 -2.24 15.82
CA THR A 86 0.03 -3.69 15.69
C THR A 86 1.18 -4.03 14.74
N LEU A 87 1.26 -3.38 13.58
CA LEU A 87 2.37 -3.55 12.65
C LEU A 87 3.71 -3.21 13.31
N LYS A 88 3.79 -2.06 13.98
CA LYS A 88 5.00 -1.61 14.71
C LYS A 88 5.43 -2.60 15.80
N GLU A 89 4.50 -3.26 16.47
CA GLU A 89 4.77 -4.30 17.47
C GLU A 89 5.18 -5.66 16.86
N CYS A 90 4.84 -5.91 15.59
CA CYS A 90 5.04 -7.19 14.93
C CYS A 90 6.29 -7.24 14.03
N VAL A 91 6.79 -6.09 13.59
CA VAL A 91 8.06 -6.00 12.84
C VAL A 91 9.26 -6.40 13.71
N GLN A 92 10.29 -6.93 13.06
CA GLN A 92 11.51 -7.45 13.67
C GLN A 92 12.60 -6.37 13.79
N PRO A 93 13.66 -6.60 14.60
CA PRO A 93 14.81 -5.71 14.66
C PRO A 93 15.38 -5.41 13.27
N GLY A 94 15.56 -4.11 13.00
CA GLY A 94 16.04 -3.63 11.71
C GLY A 94 14.95 -3.30 10.70
N GLN A 95 13.67 -3.57 10.96
CA GLN A 95 12.55 -3.03 10.18
C GLN A 95 12.06 -1.71 10.80
N HIS A 96 11.48 -0.82 9.99
CA HIS A 96 11.00 0.49 10.41
C HIS A 96 9.58 0.74 9.90
N ALA A 97 8.57 0.40 10.72
CA ALA A 97 7.18 0.67 10.37
C ALA A 97 6.88 2.18 10.43
N MET A 98 6.20 2.71 9.41
CA MET A 98 5.86 4.14 9.31
C MET A 98 4.35 4.37 9.11
N LEU A 99 3.88 5.52 9.57
CA LEU A 99 2.54 6.04 9.30
C LEU A 99 2.68 7.47 8.79
N ILE A 100 2.58 7.65 7.47
CA ILE A 100 2.81 8.95 6.81
C ILE A 100 1.48 9.42 6.21
N PRO A 101 0.91 10.56 6.61
CA PRO A 101 -0.36 11.01 6.05
C PRO A 101 -0.25 11.49 4.60
N MET A 102 -1.35 11.36 3.87
CA MET A 102 -1.64 12.09 2.63
C MET A 102 -2.70 13.16 2.95
N PRO A 103 -2.32 14.36 3.44
CA PRO A 103 -3.27 15.33 4.00
C PRO A 103 -4.17 16.00 2.97
N ASP A 104 -3.66 16.27 1.77
CA ASP A 104 -4.39 16.86 0.65
C ASP A 104 -3.77 16.45 -0.70
N TYR A 105 -4.42 16.83 -1.80
CA TYR A 105 -4.02 16.43 -3.16
C TYR A 105 -3.42 17.56 -4.00
N ARG A 106 -3.30 18.77 -3.43
CA ARG A 106 -2.79 19.92 -4.17
C ARG A 106 -1.32 19.68 -4.51
N PRO A 107 -0.85 20.06 -5.71
CA PRO A 107 0.58 20.06 -6.00
C PRO A 107 1.30 20.95 -4.99
N LYS A 108 2.30 20.40 -4.29
CA LYS A 108 3.05 21.12 -3.25
C LYS A 108 4.44 21.57 -3.69
N TYR A 109 4.70 21.68 -4.99
CA TYR A 109 6.04 22.06 -5.47
C TYR A 109 6.40 23.51 -5.09
N PRO A 110 7.65 23.80 -4.68
CA PRO A 110 8.79 22.90 -4.42
C PRO A 110 8.90 22.37 -2.96
N LYS A 111 7.84 22.46 -2.16
CA LYS A 111 7.86 22.44 -0.68
C LYS A 111 7.44 21.11 -0.03
N ILE A 112 7.44 19.98 -0.75
CA ILE A 112 7.06 18.71 -0.12
C ILE A 112 8.12 18.27 0.90
N ASN A 113 7.69 17.91 2.11
CA ASN A 113 8.56 17.26 3.09
C ASN A 113 8.28 15.74 3.09
N PRO A 114 9.13 14.92 2.45
CA PRO A 114 8.88 13.49 2.29
C PRO A 114 8.94 12.70 3.61
N GLU A 115 9.46 13.27 4.70
CA GLU A 115 9.49 12.59 6.01
C GLU A 115 8.14 12.60 6.72
N VAL A 116 7.29 13.59 6.42
CA VAL A 116 6.06 13.84 7.18
C VAL A 116 4.79 13.69 6.35
N GLU A 117 4.88 13.72 5.01
CA GLU A 117 3.73 13.57 4.13
C GLU A 117 4.06 12.90 2.81
N ILE A 118 3.03 12.32 2.19
CA ILE A 118 3.05 11.86 0.80
C ILE A 118 2.09 12.70 -0.05
N ASN A 119 2.50 13.03 -1.28
CA ASN A 119 1.67 13.72 -2.25
C ASN A 119 1.35 12.79 -3.43
N PRO A 120 0.09 12.69 -3.88
CA PRO A 120 -0.27 11.77 -4.95
C PRO A 120 0.33 12.12 -6.32
N ASN A 121 0.76 13.36 -6.52
CA ASN A 121 1.37 13.79 -7.79
C ASN A 121 2.85 13.39 -7.88
N HIS A 122 3.52 13.16 -6.75
CA HIS A 122 4.92 12.74 -6.67
C HIS A 122 5.16 11.77 -5.49
N PRO A 123 4.41 10.66 -5.41
CA PRO A 123 4.50 9.74 -4.27
C PRO A 123 5.88 9.06 -4.20
N ASN A 124 6.53 8.90 -5.34
CA ASN A 124 7.86 8.34 -5.51
C ASN A 124 8.92 9.10 -4.67
N LEU A 125 8.78 10.41 -4.46
CA LEU A 125 9.73 11.18 -3.65
C LEU A 125 9.72 10.71 -2.19
N THR A 126 8.53 10.52 -1.60
CA THR A 126 8.36 9.98 -0.26
C THR A 126 8.83 8.52 -0.18
N ILE A 127 8.52 7.71 -1.19
CA ILE A 127 8.96 6.30 -1.26
C ILE A 127 10.49 6.20 -1.30
N TRP A 128 11.16 6.95 -2.17
CA TRP A 128 12.61 6.92 -2.32
C TRP A 128 13.34 7.46 -1.10
N HIS A 129 12.90 8.60 -0.55
CA HIS A 129 13.52 9.21 0.62
C HIS A 129 13.55 8.26 1.82
N ASN A 130 12.40 7.63 2.10
CA ASN A 130 12.25 6.74 3.26
C ASN A 130 12.59 5.28 2.95
N LYS A 131 12.98 4.95 1.71
CA LYS A 131 13.27 3.58 1.23
C LYS A 131 12.12 2.60 1.50
N ILE A 132 10.90 3.05 1.23
CA ILE A 132 9.67 2.29 1.46
C ILE A 132 9.58 1.17 0.43
N ASP A 133 9.51 -0.07 0.89
CA ASP A 133 9.49 -1.27 0.03
C ASP A 133 8.14 -2.04 0.11
N CYS A 134 7.25 -1.64 1.02
CA CYS A 134 5.84 -2.02 1.00
C CYS A 134 5.00 -0.89 1.59
N CYS A 135 3.91 -0.53 0.93
CA CYS A 135 3.00 0.49 1.42
C CYS A 135 1.53 0.14 1.26
N MET A 136 0.68 0.77 2.06
CA MET A 136 -0.78 0.68 1.93
C MET A 136 -1.44 2.04 1.87
N PHE A 137 -2.26 2.26 0.85
CA PHE A 137 -3.16 3.41 0.77
C PHE A 137 -4.53 3.06 1.38
N VAL A 138 -5.03 3.92 2.27
CA VAL A 138 -6.34 3.76 2.90
C VAL A 138 -7.00 5.12 3.12
N GLY A 139 -8.28 5.26 2.78
CA GLY A 139 -8.98 6.55 2.90
C GLY A 139 -8.54 7.60 1.87
N VAL A 140 -8.16 7.16 0.67
CA VAL A 140 -7.78 8.02 -0.46
C VAL A 140 -8.88 7.96 -1.53
N HIS A 141 -9.18 9.09 -2.19
CA HIS A 141 -10.11 9.12 -3.32
C HIS A 141 -9.55 8.33 -4.49
N CYS A 142 -10.43 7.60 -5.19
CA CYS A 142 -9.98 6.56 -6.10
C CYS A 142 -9.06 7.05 -7.22
N HIS A 143 -9.36 8.21 -7.80
CA HIS A 143 -8.55 8.81 -8.86
C HIS A 143 -7.14 9.22 -8.39
N GLN A 144 -7.00 9.66 -7.13
CA GLN A 144 -5.70 10.01 -6.54
C GLN A 144 -4.89 8.78 -6.16
N ALA A 145 -5.56 7.73 -5.70
CA ALA A 145 -4.93 6.44 -5.44
C ALA A 145 -4.37 5.86 -6.75
N ASN A 146 -5.17 5.77 -7.83
CA ASN A 146 -4.70 5.25 -9.12
C ASN A 146 -3.53 6.06 -9.69
N LEU A 147 -3.59 7.40 -9.61
CA LEU A 147 -2.45 8.25 -10.00
C LEU A 147 -1.19 7.87 -9.21
N SER A 148 -1.31 7.76 -7.89
CA SER A 148 -0.18 7.44 -7.03
C SER A 148 0.40 6.06 -7.33
N LEU A 149 -0.47 5.05 -7.42
CA LEU A 149 -0.11 3.65 -7.68
C LEU A 149 0.61 3.51 -9.02
N LYS A 150 0.13 4.21 -10.05
CA LYS A 150 0.77 4.21 -11.38
C LYS A 150 2.18 4.80 -11.35
N ILE A 151 2.38 5.92 -10.66
CA ILE A 151 3.71 6.54 -10.50
C ILE A 151 4.65 5.64 -9.71
N ILE A 152 4.15 5.03 -8.61
CA ILE A 152 4.94 4.12 -7.78
C ILE A 152 5.38 2.89 -8.58
N ARG A 153 4.47 2.30 -9.37
CA ARG A 153 4.75 1.15 -10.23
C ARG A 153 5.73 1.47 -11.35
N GLY A 154 5.65 2.66 -11.93
CA GLY A 154 6.58 3.09 -12.98
C GLY A 154 7.98 3.44 -12.45
N GLY A 155 8.07 4.00 -11.24
CA GLY A 155 9.31 4.60 -10.73
C GLY A 155 9.97 3.90 -9.55
N THR A 156 9.35 2.88 -8.95
CA THR A 156 9.84 2.28 -7.69
C THR A 156 9.63 0.77 -7.65
N SER A 157 10.32 0.09 -6.74
CA SER A 157 10.11 -1.33 -6.42
C SER A 157 9.21 -1.55 -5.19
N CYS A 158 8.48 -0.52 -4.76
CA CYS A 158 7.59 -0.63 -3.59
C CYS A 158 6.38 -1.50 -3.93
N TYR A 159 6.13 -2.53 -3.10
CA TYR A 159 4.89 -3.29 -3.16
C TYR A 159 3.73 -2.41 -2.68
N THR A 160 2.64 -2.32 -3.43
CA THR A 160 1.51 -1.46 -3.06
C THR A 160 0.27 -2.26 -2.71
N ILE A 161 -0.33 -1.91 -1.58
CA ILE A 161 -1.60 -2.39 -1.11
C ILE A 161 -2.59 -1.21 -1.19
N ALA A 162 -3.81 -1.44 -1.65
CA ALA A 162 -4.85 -0.43 -1.67
C ALA A 162 -6.11 -0.96 -1.01
N MET A 163 -6.51 -0.35 0.10
CA MET A 163 -7.75 -0.66 0.80
C MET A 163 -8.79 0.42 0.48
N CYS A 164 -9.52 0.19 -0.62
CA CYS A 164 -10.47 1.15 -1.22
C CYS A 164 -11.81 1.13 -0.49
N ALA A 165 -12.45 2.28 -0.31
CA ALA A 165 -13.79 2.37 0.27
C ALA A 165 -14.91 1.88 -0.68
N GLN A 166 -14.60 1.66 -1.96
CA GLN A 166 -15.56 1.28 -3.00
C GLN A 166 -15.07 0.02 -3.71
N ALA A 167 -14.60 0.11 -4.96
CA ALA A 167 -14.45 -1.04 -5.86
C ALA A 167 -13.05 -1.70 -5.86
N GLY A 168 -12.04 -1.07 -5.26
CA GLY A 168 -10.63 -1.50 -5.39
C GLY A 168 -9.83 -0.64 -6.37
N HIS A 169 -8.60 -1.05 -6.65
CA HIS A 169 -7.61 -0.34 -7.46
C HIS A 169 -6.78 -1.30 -8.29
N GLU A 170 -7.05 -1.41 -9.58
CA GLU A 170 -6.38 -2.30 -10.54
C GLU A 170 -4.86 -2.05 -10.63
N ASP A 171 -4.40 -0.83 -10.40
CA ASP A 171 -2.98 -0.47 -10.44
C ASP A 171 -2.21 -0.86 -9.18
N ALA A 172 -2.89 -1.30 -8.12
CA ALA A 172 -2.25 -1.82 -6.92
C ALA A 172 -1.75 -3.26 -7.13
N MET A 173 -0.65 -3.64 -6.47
CA MET A 173 -0.23 -5.04 -6.44
C MET A 173 -1.21 -5.88 -5.61
N LEU A 174 -1.82 -5.31 -4.57
CA LEU A 174 -2.90 -5.97 -3.83
C LEU A 174 -4.03 -4.97 -3.56
N SER A 175 -5.26 -5.32 -3.92
CA SER A 175 -6.40 -4.45 -3.67
C SER A 175 -7.55 -5.12 -2.94
N PHE A 176 -8.02 -4.43 -1.90
CA PHE A 176 -9.28 -4.70 -1.23
C PHE A 176 -10.32 -3.65 -1.64
N ARG A 177 -11.57 -4.10 -1.67
CA ARG A 177 -12.76 -3.27 -1.84
C ARG A 177 -13.52 -3.09 -0.52
N ASP A 178 -14.47 -2.15 -0.49
CA ASP A 178 -15.37 -1.91 0.64
C ASP A 178 -14.66 -1.81 2.02
N ALA A 179 -13.63 -0.96 2.10
CA ALA A 179 -12.81 -0.74 3.29
C ALA A 179 -13.65 -0.30 4.51
N SER A 180 -13.96 -1.26 5.38
CA SER A 180 -14.66 -1.07 6.64
C SER A 180 -13.70 -1.11 7.83
N VAL A 181 -14.20 -0.74 9.02
CA VAL A 181 -13.42 -0.82 10.26
C VAL A 181 -13.03 -2.26 10.55
N GLU A 182 -13.98 -3.19 10.36
CA GLU A 182 -13.82 -4.62 10.58
C GLU A 182 -12.73 -5.20 9.67
N LYS A 183 -12.70 -4.78 8.40
CA LYS A 183 -11.65 -5.20 7.45
C LYS A 183 -10.26 -4.72 7.86
N ILE A 184 -10.14 -3.50 8.38
CA ILE A 184 -8.87 -2.94 8.87
C ILE A 184 -8.40 -3.70 10.11
N MET A 185 -9.31 -3.97 11.06
CA MET A 185 -9.03 -4.73 12.28
C MET A 185 -8.59 -6.17 11.94
N LYS A 186 -9.27 -6.82 11.00
CA LYS A 186 -8.94 -8.16 10.53
C LYS A 186 -7.55 -8.26 9.92
N LEU A 187 -7.12 -7.24 9.17
CA LEU A 187 -5.74 -7.18 8.68
C LEU A 187 -4.74 -7.08 9.85
N ALA A 188 -5.04 -6.28 10.87
CA ALA A 188 -4.21 -6.18 12.07
C ALA A 188 -4.11 -7.53 12.81
N GLU A 189 -5.23 -8.22 12.99
CA GLU A 189 -5.28 -9.56 13.57
C GLU A 189 -4.47 -10.57 12.76
N THR A 190 -4.54 -10.49 11.43
CA THR A 190 -3.78 -11.37 10.53
C THR A 190 -2.28 -11.11 10.62
N ILE A 191 -1.85 -9.85 10.68
CA ILE A 191 -0.44 -9.48 10.94
C ILE A 191 0.02 -10.05 12.27
N LYS A 192 -0.77 -9.87 13.33
CA LYS A 192 -0.44 -10.37 14.66
C LYS A 192 -0.33 -11.90 14.70
N ARG A 193 -1.23 -12.60 14.00
CA ARG A 193 -1.21 -14.07 13.86
C ARG A 193 0.03 -14.57 13.14
N LEU A 194 0.48 -13.86 12.10
CA LEU A 194 1.64 -14.26 11.29
C LEU A 194 2.98 -13.78 11.85
N LYS A 195 2.98 -12.98 12.93
CA LYS A 195 4.20 -12.53 13.62
C LYS A 195 5.12 -13.72 13.92
N GLY A 196 6.40 -13.61 13.53
CA GLY A 196 7.40 -14.65 13.75
C GLY A 196 7.36 -15.84 12.76
N THR A 197 6.32 -15.96 11.93
CA THR A 197 6.21 -17.00 10.89
C THR A 197 6.74 -16.56 9.52
N VAL A 198 6.98 -15.26 9.37
CA VAL A 198 7.42 -14.62 8.13
C VAL A 198 8.80 -14.02 8.36
N GLN A 199 9.76 -14.35 7.49
CA GLN A 199 11.10 -13.76 7.55
C GLN A 199 11.11 -12.43 6.75
N PRO A 200 11.79 -11.38 7.27
CA PRO A 200 11.99 -10.15 6.51
C PRO A 200 12.76 -10.43 5.21
N ARG A 201 12.54 -9.62 4.17
CA ARG A 201 13.35 -9.67 2.96
C ARG A 201 14.80 -9.42 3.34
N LEU A 202 15.65 -10.43 3.10
CA LEU A 202 17.10 -10.27 3.19
C LEU A 202 17.50 -9.18 2.19
N GLU A 203 18.37 -8.27 2.61
CA GLU A 203 19.03 -7.38 1.66
C GLU A 203 19.75 -8.29 0.66
N SER A 204 19.31 -8.29 -0.61
CA SER A 204 20.16 -8.80 -1.67
C SER A 204 21.47 -8.03 -1.55
N ALA A 205 22.53 -8.75 -1.18
CA ALA A 205 23.88 -8.22 -1.18
C ALA A 205 24.03 -7.41 -2.47
N LYS A 206 24.49 -6.17 -2.35
CA LYS A 206 24.82 -5.31 -3.48
C LYS A 206 25.71 -6.11 -4.44
N ASN A 207 25.13 -6.72 -5.46
CA ASN A 207 25.90 -7.19 -6.60
C ASN A 207 26.34 -5.91 -7.29
N GLY A 208 27.63 -5.62 -7.16
CA GLY A 208 28.27 -4.47 -7.75
C GLY A 208 27.96 -4.40 -9.24
N ALA A 209 27.24 -3.36 -9.65
CA ALA A 209 27.42 -2.79 -10.97
C ALA A 209 28.46 -1.67 -10.83
N SER A 210 29.72 -2.09 -10.64
CA SER A 210 30.88 -1.33 -11.07
C SER A 210 31.23 -1.85 -12.45
N SER A 211 30.91 -1.09 -13.50
CA SER A 211 31.47 -1.12 -14.87
C SER A 211 30.72 -0.07 -15.68
#